data_AF-A0A968H3N4-F1
#
_entry.id   AF-A0A968H3N4-F1
#
_cell.length_a   1.000
_cell.length_b   1.000
_cell.length_c   1.000
_cell.angle_alpha   90.00
_cell.angle_beta   90.00
_cell.angle_gamma   90.00
#
_symmetry.space_group_name_H-M   'P 1'
#
loop_
_entity.id
_entity.type
_entity.pdbx_description
1 polymer ?
#
loop_
_entity_poly.entity_id
_entity_poly.type
_entity_poly.pdbx_seq_one_letter_code
_entity_poly.pdbx_strand_id
1 'polypeptide(L)'
;MIGNSVRMFVGSLLVVALLLPTGCSKREKITQLSQLEGKEFAVPTGTAADKLVLSRFPNAKFKYFNSVLDAALAVKTGKADAAAYDEPILKNIAAKNSGLTVLPEMLTRDQYGFAVQMDKKELKNAIDQVVSDLKKNGGYDAMLQRWLPKSGSPAAMPVIPSGGSKGVLRLGTAAITEPFSFVDASHAVVGLDIELAALIAQKLDMKLEVVNMEFGSMIPALISGKVDMIAACITITEERAKKVLFSEPYYSGGIAALVRE
;
A
#
# COMPACT_ATOMS: atom_id res chain seq x y z
N MET A 1 -34.17 -69.16 -53.55
CA MET A 1 -34.26 -68.20 -52.41
C MET A 1 -33.10 -67.22 -52.56
N ILE A 2 -33.36 -66.01 -53.10
CA ILE A 2 -33.30 -64.70 -52.40
C ILE A 2 -31.85 -64.38 -51.95
N GLY A 3 -31.16 -63.30 -52.33
CA GLY A 3 -31.55 -62.08 -53.03
C GLY A 3 -30.34 -61.14 -53.29
N ASN A 4 -30.65 -60.01 -53.95
CA ASN A 4 -29.77 -58.89 -54.35
C ASN A 4 -28.97 -58.23 -53.21
N SER A 5 -27.88 -57.53 -53.57
CA SER A 5 -27.55 -56.10 -53.25
C SER A 5 -26.11 -55.78 -53.70
N VAL A 6 -25.89 -55.02 -54.78
CA VAL A 6 -25.68 -53.55 -54.87
C VAL A 6 -24.48 -53.00 -54.08
N ARG A 7 -23.57 -52.35 -54.83
CA ARG A 7 -22.36 -51.60 -54.44
C ARG A 7 -22.60 -50.54 -53.36
N MET A 8 -21.59 -50.30 -52.51
CA MET A 8 -21.25 -48.92 -52.11
C MET A 8 -19.78 -48.79 -51.65
N PHE A 9 -19.04 -47.95 -52.37
CA PHE A 9 -17.74 -47.40 -52.00
C PHE A 9 -17.92 -46.49 -50.78
N VAL A 10 -17.17 -46.70 -49.70
CA VAL A 10 -17.05 -45.72 -48.61
C VAL A 10 -15.58 -45.38 -48.49
N GLY A 11 -15.20 -44.23 -49.05
CA GLY A 11 -13.89 -43.62 -48.84
C GLY A 11 -13.78 -43.14 -47.40
N SER A 12 -12.71 -43.54 -46.72
CA SER A 12 -12.37 -43.05 -45.39
C SER A 12 -11.99 -41.57 -45.46
N LEU A 13 -12.87 -40.69 -44.97
CA LEU A 13 -12.56 -39.29 -44.75
C LEU A 13 -11.69 -39.18 -43.49
N LEU A 14 -10.40 -38.97 -43.66
CA LEU A 14 -9.48 -38.64 -42.57
C LEU A 14 -9.77 -37.19 -42.14
N VAL A 15 -10.54 -37.00 -41.07
CA VAL A 15 -10.74 -35.67 -40.46
C VAL A 15 -9.46 -35.31 -39.71
N VAL A 16 -8.57 -34.56 -40.38
CA VAL A 16 -7.48 -33.86 -39.73
C VAL A 16 -8.09 -32.73 -38.91
N ALA A 17 -8.26 -32.95 -37.61
CA ALA A 17 -8.57 -31.89 -36.67
C ALA A 17 -7.38 -30.93 -36.62
N LEU A 18 -7.47 -29.80 -37.33
CA LEU A 18 -6.54 -28.69 -37.15
C LEU A 18 -6.67 -28.19 -35.72
N LEU A 19 -5.71 -28.57 -34.87
CA LEU A 19 -5.39 -27.87 -33.63
C LEU A 19 -4.88 -26.49 -34.03
N LEU A 20 -5.77 -25.51 -34.08
CA LEU A 20 -5.38 -24.10 -34.11
C LEU A 20 -4.64 -23.81 -32.80
N PRO A 21 -3.37 -23.36 -32.83
CA PRO A 21 -2.74 -22.85 -31.63
C PRO A 21 -3.56 -21.61 -31.24
N THR A 22 -4.35 -21.71 -30.17
CA THR A 22 -4.98 -20.55 -29.56
C THR A 22 -3.85 -19.62 -29.17
N GLY A 23 -3.72 -18.55 -29.97
CA GLY A 23 -2.62 -17.62 -29.87
C GLY A 23 -2.48 -17.14 -28.44
N CYS A 24 -1.23 -16.95 -28.01
CA CYS A 24 -0.90 -16.02 -26.95
C CYS A 24 -1.56 -14.67 -27.31
N SER A 25 -2.80 -14.45 -26.87
CA SER A 25 -3.40 -13.12 -26.92
C SER A 25 -2.51 -12.26 -26.04
N LYS A 26 -1.71 -11.38 -26.64
CA LYS A 26 -1.02 -10.33 -25.89
C LYS A 26 -2.09 -9.62 -25.08
N ARG A 27 -2.08 -9.79 -23.75
CA ARG A 27 -2.99 -9.04 -22.89
C ARG A 27 -2.75 -7.56 -23.15
N GLU A 28 -3.84 -6.84 -23.33
CA GLU A 28 -3.79 -5.40 -23.51
C GLU A 28 -3.11 -4.76 -22.29
N LYS A 29 -2.21 -3.81 -22.55
CA LYS A 29 -1.51 -3.07 -21.49
C LYS A 29 -2.50 -2.12 -20.81
N ILE A 30 -2.60 -2.22 -19.50
CA ILE A 30 -3.44 -1.35 -18.68
C ILE A 30 -2.59 -0.17 -18.23
N THR A 31 -3.01 1.05 -18.56
CA THR A 31 -2.31 2.29 -18.23
C THR A 31 -3.17 3.31 -17.49
N GLN A 32 -4.47 3.06 -17.35
CA GLN A 32 -5.43 3.96 -16.70
C GLN A 32 -6.60 3.21 -16.07
N LEU A 33 -7.26 3.82 -15.08
CA LEU A 33 -8.33 3.18 -14.32
C LEU A 33 -9.53 2.76 -15.17
N SER A 34 -9.89 3.51 -16.20
CA SER A 34 -11.05 3.19 -17.05
C SER A 34 -10.94 1.84 -17.78
N GLN A 35 -9.73 1.31 -17.96
CA GLN A 35 -9.50 -0.02 -18.55
C GLN A 35 -9.75 -1.17 -17.56
N LEU A 36 -10.04 -0.87 -16.29
CA LEU A 36 -10.30 -1.85 -15.24
C LEU A 36 -11.78 -2.26 -15.11
N GLU A 37 -12.68 -1.68 -15.91
CA GLU A 37 -14.09 -2.07 -15.90
C GLU A 37 -14.25 -3.56 -16.26
N GLY A 38 -14.97 -4.30 -15.41
CA GLY A 38 -15.20 -5.74 -15.57
C GLY A 38 -13.95 -6.64 -15.42
N LYS A 39 -12.80 -6.08 -15.01
CA LYS A 39 -11.54 -6.82 -14.80
C LYS A 39 -11.53 -7.61 -13.49
N GLU A 40 -10.59 -8.55 -13.40
CA GLU A 40 -10.37 -9.34 -12.20
C GLU A 40 -9.28 -8.71 -11.31
N PHE A 41 -9.65 -8.38 -10.07
CA PHE A 41 -8.78 -7.82 -9.06
C PHE A 41 -8.27 -8.87 -8.08
N ALA A 42 -6.98 -8.85 -7.82
CA ALA A 42 -6.36 -9.50 -6.68
C ALA A 42 -6.42 -8.57 -5.45
N VAL A 43 -6.94 -9.06 -4.34
CA VAL A 43 -7.07 -8.28 -3.10
C VAL A 43 -6.64 -9.12 -1.90
N PRO A 44 -5.99 -8.54 -0.89
CA PRO A 44 -5.76 -9.25 0.36
C PRO A 44 -7.08 -9.41 1.13
N THR A 45 -7.29 -10.60 1.68
CA THR A 45 -8.48 -10.95 2.47
C THR A 45 -8.60 -10.06 3.70
N GLY A 46 -9.82 -9.63 4.03
CA GLY A 46 -10.10 -8.85 5.24
C GLY A 46 -9.77 -7.35 5.14
N THR A 47 -9.45 -6.86 3.94
CA THR A 47 -9.16 -5.43 3.70
C THR A 47 -10.41 -4.71 3.17
N ALA A 48 -10.43 -3.37 3.19
CA ALA A 48 -11.50 -2.59 2.59
C ALA A 48 -11.34 -2.41 1.07
N ALA A 49 -10.27 -2.97 0.47
CA ALA A 49 -9.93 -2.72 -0.93
C ALA A 49 -11.01 -3.18 -1.89
N ASP A 50 -11.66 -4.33 -1.64
CA ASP A 50 -12.71 -4.86 -2.51
C ASP A 50 -13.95 -3.96 -2.56
N LYS A 51 -14.42 -3.48 -1.40
CA LYS A 51 -15.53 -2.51 -1.30
C LYS A 51 -15.20 -1.22 -2.04
N LEU A 52 -13.96 -0.74 -1.91
CA LEU A 52 -13.52 0.49 -2.57
C LEU A 52 -13.38 0.31 -4.08
N VAL A 53 -12.91 -0.85 -4.53
CA VAL A 53 -12.95 -1.25 -5.95
C VAL A 53 -14.39 -1.28 -6.46
N LEU A 54 -15.31 -1.96 -5.78
CA LEU A 54 -16.73 -2.05 -6.18
C LEU A 54 -17.43 -0.69 -6.24
N SER A 55 -17.03 0.28 -5.43
CA SER A 55 -17.60 1.63 -5.49
C SER A 55 -17.25 2.37 -6.79
N ARG A 56 -16.18 1.96 -7.48
CA ARG A 56 -15.72 2.52 -8.76
C ARG A 56 -16.03 1.61 -9.95
N PHE A 57 -15.97 0.29 -9.75
CA PHE A 57 -16.17 -0.75 -10.75
C PHE A 57 -17.17 -1.79 -10.24
N PRO A 58 -18.48 -1.54 -10.38
CA PRO A 58 -19.52 -2.43 -9.83
C PRO A 58 -19.47 -3.87 -10.36
N ASN A 59 -18.87 -4.08 -11.53
CA ASN A 59 -18.75 -5.39 -12.17
C ASN A 59 -17.38 -6.08 -11.95
N ALA A 60 -16.54 -5.53 -11.07
CA ALA A 60 -15.24 -6.11 -10.76
C ALA A 60 -15.38 -7.53 -10.19
N LYS A 61 -14.45 -8.40 -10.58
CA LYS A 61 -14.33 -9.76 -10.02
C LYS A 61 -13.15 -9.80 -9.06
N PHE A 62 -13.19 -10.69 -8.07
CA PHE A 62 -12.15 -10.73 -7.04
C PHE A 62 -11.51 -12.11 -6.91
N LYS A 63 -10.19 -12.10 -6.71
CA LYS A 63 -9.40 -13.20 -6.17
C LYS A 63 -8.75 -12.74 -4.88
N TYR A 64 -9.00 -13.50 -3.82
CA TYR A 64 -8.52 -13.17 -2.49
C TYR A 64 -7.19 -13.86 -2.20
N PHE A 65 -6.29 -13.14 -1.55
CA PHE A 65 -4.95 -13.59 -1.18
C PHE A 65 -4.68 -13.33 0.31
N ASN A 66 -3.66 -13.99 0.85
CA ASN A 66 -3.28 -13.83 2.25
C ASN A 66 -2.38 -12.60 2.48
N SER A 67 -1.70 -12.11 1.44
CA SER A 67 -0.82 -10.94 1.53
C SER A 67 -0.93 -10.04 0.29
N VAL A 68 -0.52 -8.77 0.45
CA VAL A 68 -0.45 -7.80 -0.66
C VAL A 68 0.58 -8.23 -1.70
N LEU A 69 1.70 -8.82 -1.26
CA LEU A 69 2.72 -9.35 -2.15
C LEU A 69 2.16 -10.48 -3.03
N ASP A 70 1.43 -11.43 -2.45
CA ASP A 70 0.81 -12.52 -3.22
C ASP A 70 -0.20 -11.99 -4.24
N ALA A 71 -0.99 -10.99 -3.86
CA ALA A 71 -1.92 -10.33 -4.78
C ALA A 71 -1.18 -9.65 -5.95
N ALA A 72 -0.09 -8.94 -5.68
CA ALA A 72 0.72 -8.31 -6.72
C ALA A 72 1.43 -9.34 -7.63
N LEU A 73 1.93 -10.45 -7.06
CA LEU A 73 2.53 -11.53 -7.83
C LEU A 73 1.49 -12.29 -8.68
N ALA A 74 0.23 -12.36 -8.25
CA ALA A 74 -0.86 -12.87 -9.05
C ALA A 74 -1.08 -12.02 -10.32
N VAL A 75 -0.96 -10.69 -10.24
CA VAL A 75 -0.99 -9.80 -11.40
C VAL A 75 0.20 -10.03 -12.33
N LYS A 76 1.41 -10.10 -11.75
CA LYS A 76 2.65 -10.35 -12.49
C LYS A 76 2.58 -11.64 -13.30
N THR A 77 2.02 -12.69 -12.72
CA THR A 77 1.86 -14.01 -13.36
C THR A 77 0.59 -14.13 -14.22
N GLY A 78 -0.33 -13.16 -14.15
CA GLY A 78 -1.55 -13.12 -14.97
C GLY A 78 -2.73 -13.88 -14.39
N LYS A 79 -2.67 -14.24 -13.12
CA LYS A 79 -3.80 -14.80 -12.41
C LYS A 79 -4.89 -13.76 -12.12
N ALA A 80 -4.57 -12.47 -12.15
CA ALA A 80 -5.50 -11.34 -12.08
C ALA A 80 -5.02 -10.22 -13.03
N ASP A 81 -5.87 -9.24 -13.29
CA ASP A 81 -5.57 -8.09 -14.16
C ASP A 81 -4.97 -6.92 -13.38
N ALA A 82 -5.42 -6.70 -12.15
CA ALA A 82 -4.91 -5.67 -11.25
C ALA A 82 -4.90 -6.16 -9.80
N ALA A 83 -4.07 -5.54 -8.95
CA ALA A 83 -4.13 -5.69 -7.50
C ALA A 83 -4.55 -4.35 -6.91
N ALA A 84 -5.50 -4.35 -5.97
CA ALA A 84 -5.95 -3.13 -5.32
C ALA A 84 -5.55 -3.12 -3.83
N TYR A 85 -4.84 -2.09 -3.43
CA TYR A 85 -4.40 -1.88 -2.04
C TYR A 85 -3.87 -0.44 -1.85
N ASP A 86 -3.42 -0.12 -0.64
CA ASP A 86 -2.77 1.15 -0.33
C ASP A 86 -1.60 1.42 -1.28
N GLU A 87 -1.69 2.56 -1.96
CA GLU A 87 -0.78 3.02 -3.00
C GLU A 87 0.71 2.93 -2.64
N PRO A 88 1.17 3.37 -1.45
CA PRO A 88 2.60 3.37 -1.21
C PRO A 88 3.16 1.96 -0.95
N ILE A 89 2.31 1.03 -0.49
CA ILE A 89 2.68 -0.38 -0.34
C ILE A 89 2.79 -1.04 -1.71
N LEU A 90 1.85 -0.74 -2.62
CA LEU A 90 1.93 -1.17 -4.01
C LEU A 90 3.18 -0.61 -4.70
N LYS A 91 3.53 0.66 -4.46
CA LYS A 91 4.76 1.27 -5.00
C LYS A 91 6.02 0.56 -4.49
N ASN A 92 6.09 0.26 -3.20
CA ASN A 92 7.20 -0.49 -2.62
C ASN A 92 7.32 -1.89 -3.24
N ILE A 93 6.20 -2.59 -3.43
CA ILE A 93 6.19 -3.90 -4.09
C ILE A 93 6.66 -3.79 -5.54
N ALA A 94 6.14 -2.81 -6.32
CA ALA A 94 6.53 -2.59 -7.70
C ALA A 94 8.03 -2.25 -7.83
N ALA A 95 8.56 -1.41 -6.95
CA ALA A 95 9.98 -1.05 -6.93
C ALA A 95 10.88 -2.30 -6.76
N LYS A 96 10.45 -3.27 -5.95
CA LYS A 96 11.15 -4.54 -5.71
C LYS A 96 10.89 -5.61 -6.76
N ASN A 97 9.89 -5.44 -7.63
CA ASN A 97 9.42 -6.46 -8.56
C ASN A 97 9.21 -5.88 -9.96
N SER A 98 10.24 -6.00 -10.82
CA SER A 98 10.15 -5.59 -12.23
C SER A 98 8.94 -6.18 -12.96
N GLY A 99 8.40 -5.44 -13.93
CA GLY A 99 7.21 -5.84 -14.69
C GLY A 99 5.89 -5.55 -13.98
N LEU A 100 5.92 -4.84 -12.85
CA LEU A 100 4.75 -4.33 -12.14
C LEU A 100 4.85 -2.82 -12.03
N THR A 101 3.70 -2.14 -12.15
CA THR A 101 3.61 -0.68 -12.00
C THR A 101 2.31 -0.29 -11.32
N VAL A 102 2.31 0.84 -10.64
CA VAL A 102 1.11 1.40 -10.01
C VAL A 102 0.53 2.45 -10.93
N LEU A 103 -0.78 2.37 -11.19
CA LEU A 103 -1.47 3.36 -12.00
C LEU A 103 -1.40 4.75 -11.33
N PRO A 104 -1.20 5.82 -12.11
CA PRO A 104 -1.08 7.17 -11.56
C PRO A 104 -2.39 7.70 -10.96
N GLU A 105 -3.54 7.22 -11.44
CA GLU A 105 -4.84 7.54 -10.88
C GLU A 105 -5.22 6.51 -9.80
N MET A 106 -5.71 7.01 -8.66
CA MET A 106 -6.10 6.19 -7.51
C MET A 106 -7.63 5.98 -7.43
N LEU A 107 -8.04 4.83 -6.89
CA LEU A 107 -9.43 4.44 -6.64
C LEU A 107 -10.06 5.27 -5.51
N THR A 108 -9.27 5.63 -4.52
CA THR A 108 -9.62 6.60 -3.48
C THR A 108 -8.49 7.58 -3.29
N ARG A 109 -8.81 8.73 -2.69
CA ARG A 109 -7.80 9.67 -2.21
C ARG A 109 -7.93 9.76 -0.70
N ASP A 110 -6.85 9.47 -0.03
CA ASP A 110 -6.73 9.44 1.41
C ASP A 110 -5.55 10.30 1.85
N GLN A 111 -5.61 10.78 3.09
CA GLN A 111 -4.55 11.58 3.68
C GLN A 111 -4.07 10.95 4.97
N TYR A 112 -2.75 10.83 5.12
CA TYR A 112 -2.13 10.21 6.29
C TYR A 112 -1.52 11.29 7.18
N GLY A 113 -1.79 11.18 8.48
CA GLY A 113 -1.36 12.14 9.49
C GLY A 113 -0.88 11.46 10.76
N PHE A 114 -0.10 12.21 11.55
CA PHE A 114 0.14 11.86 12.94
C PHE A 114 -1.10 12.22 13.74
N ALA A 115 -1.40 11.47 14.79
CA ALA A 115 -2.44 11.85 15.75
C ALA A 115 -1.85 12.05 17.15
N VAL A 116 -2.39 13.03 17.86
CA VAL A 116 -2.11 13.36 19.25
C VAL A 116 -3.42 13.46 20.03
N GLN A 117 -3.35 13.49 21.37
CA GLN A 117 -4.55 13.72 22.17
C GLN A 117 -5.15 15.10 21.87
N MET A 118 -6.47 15.22 22.05
CA MET A 118 -7.25 16.43 21.69
C MET A 118 -6.75 17.73 22.34
N ASP A 119 -6.15 17.63 23.52
CA ASP A 119 -5.60 18.77 24.28
C ASP A 119 -4.14 19.09 23.90
N LYS A 120 -3.42 18.24 23.15
CA LYS A 120 -1.99 18.41 22.81
C LYS A 120 -1.76 19.23 21.55
N LYS A 121 -2.33 20.44 21.52
CA LYS A 121 -2.24 21.35 20.36
C LYS A 121 -0.80 21.78 20.07
N GLU A 122 0.01 21.99 21.10
CA GLU A 122 1.42 22.38 20.94
C GLU A 122 2.23 21.28 20.25
N LEU A 123 1.99 20.01 20.61
CA LEU A 123 2.63 18.86 19.95
C LEU A 123 2.16 18.74 18.50
N LYS A 124 0.86 18.89 18.22
CA LYS A 124 0.33 18.92 16.84
C LYS A 124 1.01 20.00 16.01
N ASN A 125 1.10 21.22 16.53
CA ASN A 125 1.72 22.35 15.84
C ASN A 125 3.22 22.12 15.59
N ALA A 126 3.92 21.49 16.53
CA ALA A 126 5.32 21.12 16.33
C ALA A 126 5.49 20.08 15.21
N ILE A 127 4.59 19.09 15.14
CA ILE A 127 4.56 18.11 14.06
C ILE A 127 4.36 18.80 12.71
N ASP A 128 3.35 19.68 12.61
CA ASP A 128 3.08 20.41 11.36
C ASP A 128 4.27 21.25 10.93
N GLN A 129 4.93 21.91 11.88
CA GLN A 129 6.08 22.76 11.61
C GLN A 129 7.23 21.94 11.04
N VAL A 130 7.51 20.75 11.58
CA VAL A 130 8.54 19.85 11.03
C VAL A 130 8.18 19.40 9.61
N VAL A 131 6.93 19.00 9.36
CA VAL A 131 6.47 18.64 8.01
C VAL A 131 6.58 19.83 7.05
N SER A 132 6.21 21.03 7.48
CA SER A 132 6.32 22.26 6.70
C SER A 132 7.78 22.59 6.35
N ASP A 133 8.67 22.52 7.34
CA ASP A 133 10.09 22.82 7.17
C ASP A 133 10.76 21.83 6.21
N LEU A 134 10.44 20.53 6.34
CA LEU A 134 10.93 19.48 5.44
C LEU A 134 10.46 19.69 3.99
N LYS A 135 9.20 20.10 3.79
CA LYS A 135 8.68 20.41 2.45
C LYS A 135 9.37 21.64 1.84
N LYS A 136 9.69 22.66 2.65
CA LYS A 136 10.34 23.90 2.19
C LYS A 136 11.81 23.71 1.85
N ASN A 137 12.52 22.86 2.57
CA ASN A 137 13.98 22.69 2.43
C ASN A 137 14.38 21.49 1.55
N GLY A 138 13.42 20.77 0.96
CA GLY A 138 13.67 19.58 0.13
C GLY A 138 13.93 18.29 0.92
N GLY A 139 13.98 18.35 2.25
CA GLY A 139 14.16 17.19 3.12
C GLY A 139 13.02 16.18 3.00
N TYR A 140 11.80 16.64 2.74
CA TYR A 140 10.65 15.77 2.51
C TYR A 140 10.82 14.92 1.24
N ASP A 141 11.28 15.52 0.13
CA ASP A 141 11.52 14.79 -1.12
C ASP A 141 12.66 13.78 -0.99
N ALA A 142 13.73 14.16 -0.28
CA ALA A 142 14.82 13.24 0.03
C ALA A 142 14.34 12.06 0.90
N MET A 143 13.43 12.32 1.84
CA MET A 143 12.79 11.29 2.66
C MET A 143 11.91 10.36 1.82
N LEU A 144 11.08 10.90 0.92
CA LEU A 144 10.29 10.09 -0.01
C LEU A 144 11.18 9.25 -0.92
N GLN A 145 12.26 9.80 -1.47
CA GLN A 145 13.16 9.04 -2.34
C GLN A 145 13.82 7.86 -1.61
N ARG A 146 14.10 8.02 -0.32
CA ARG A 146 14.70 6.97 0.52
C ARG A 146 13.73 5.83 0.81
N TRP A 147 12.51 6.17 1.20
CA TRP A 147 11.51 5.19 1.64
C TRP A 147 10.65 4.64 0.51
N LEU A 148 10.45 5.42 -0.56
CA LEU A 148 9.66 5.06 -1.74
C LEU A 148 10.52 5.21 -3.00
N PRO A 149 11.64 4.46 -3.11
CA PRO A 149 12.48 4.52 -4.30
C PRO A 149 11.71 4.00 -5.52
N LYS A 150 12.07 4.49 -6.72
CA LYS A 150 11.46 4.00 -7.97
C LYS A 150 11.79 2.53 -8.26
N SER A 151 12.92 2.04 -7.77
CA SER A 151 13.37 0.66 -7.92
C SER A 151 14.25 0.24 -6.75
N GLY A 152 14.21 -1.03 -6.39
CA GLY A 152 14.95 -1.60 -5.26
C GLY A 152 14.17 -1.52 -3.95
N SER A 153 14.91 -1.67 -2.84
CA SER A 153 14.36 -1.60 -1.49
C SER A 153 14.55 -0.20 -0.89
N PRO A 154 13.75 0.19 0.10
CA PRO A 154 14.02 1.38 0.90
C PRO A 154 15.46 1.41 1.40
N ALA A 155 16.08 2.59 1.40
CA ALA A 155 17.42 2.76 1.94
C ALA A 155 17.40 2.79 3.48
N ALA A 156 18.58 2.59 4.09
CA ALA A 156 18.71 2.61 5.54
C ALA A 156 18.26 3.95 6.14
N MET A 157 17.57 3.89 7.28
CA MET A 157 17.15 5.08 8.03
C MET A 157 18.39 5.91 8.39
N PRO A 158 18.37 7.24 8.17
CA PRO A 158 19.48 8.09 8.57
C PRO A 158 19.62 8.11 10.09
N VAL A 159 20.86 8.24 10.57
CA VAL A 159 21.12 8.48 12.00
C VAL A 159 20.63 9.88 12.35
N ILE A 160 19.53 9.95 13.09
CA ILE A 160 19.00 11.19 13.64
C ILE A 160 19.46 11.27 15.09
N PRO A 161 20.22 12.31 15.49
CA PRO A 161 20.62 12.51 16.88
C PRO A 161 19.42 12.38 17.82
N SER A 162 19.54 11.45 18.77
CA SER A 162 18.56 11.19 19.82
C SER A 162 19.18 11.50 21.19
N GLY A 163 18.34 11.76 22.20
CA GLY A 163 18.80 12.00 23.57
C GLY A 163 18.61 13.43 24.09
N GLY A 164 17.57 14.13 23.61
CA GLY A 164 17.26 15.48 24.07
C GLY A 164 16.92 15.57 25.57
N SER A 165 17.02 16.77 26.12
CA SER A 165 16.96 17.02 27.57
C SER A 165 15.53 17.18 28.13
N LYS A 166 14.53 17.37 27.27
CA LYS A 166 13.14 17.67 27.64
C LYS A 166 12.25 16.45 27.81
N GLY A 167 12.85 15.29 28.10
CA GLY A 167 12.15 14.05 28.41
C GLY A 167 11.96 13.12 27.22
N VAL A 168 10.96 12.26 27.30
CA VAL A 168 10.69 11.18 26.33
C VAL A 168 9.42 11.49 25.55
N LEU A 169 9.48 11.40 24.23
CA LEU A 169 8.34 11.45 23.32
C LEU A 169 8.03 10.02 22.85
N ARG A 170 6.91 9.47 23.30
CA ARG A 170 6.51 8.09 22.98
C ARG A 170 5.64 8.07 21.72
N LEU A 171 6.14 7.44 20.67
CA LEU A 171 5.40 7.15 19.45
C LEU A 171 4.75 5.77 19.54
N GLY A 172 3.43 5.69 19.48
CA GLY A 172 2.74 4.43 19.20
C GLY A 172 2.70 4.15 17.69
N THR A 173 3.09 2.95 17.29
CA THR A 173 3.06 2.53 15.89
C THR A 173 2.73 1.05 15.75
N ALA A 174 2.37 0.63 14.53
CA ALA A 174 2.25 -0.77 14.14
C ALA A 174 3.30 -1.07 13.07
N ALA A 175 4.38 -1.76 13.46
CA ALA A 175 5.58 -1.96 12.65
C ALA A 175 5.45 -3.15 11.67
N ILE A 176 4.40 -3.15 10.84
CA ILE A 176 4.11 -4.23 9.86
C ILE A 176 3.95 -3.72 8.42
N THR A 177 4.17 -2.43 8.20
CA THR A 177 3.80 -1.71 6.97
C THR A 177 5.03 -1.05 6.34
N GLU A 178 5.82 -1.84 5.61
CA GLU A 178 6.96 -1.32 4.84
C GLU A 178 6.45 -0.51 3.64
N PRO A 179 6.89 0.76 3.44
CA PRO A 179 8.11 1.37 3.99
C PRO A 179 7.89 2.44 5.09
N PHE A 180 6.73 2.49 5.74
CA PHE A 180 6.42 3.56 6.71
C PHE A 180 6.77 3.23 8.14
N SER A 181 6.37 2.06 8.61
CA SER A 181 6.62 1.57 9.96
C SER A 181 6.77 0.07 9.87
N PHE A 182 8.00 -0.44 9.99
CA PHE A 182 8.29 -1.86 9.88
C PHE A 182 9.53 -2.24 10.68
N VAL A 183 9.67 -3.53 10.98
CA VAL A 183 10.88 -4.08 11.59
C VAL A 183 11.86 -4.45 10.48
N ASP A 184 13.05 -3.88 10.48
CA ASP A 184 14.09 -4.21 9.51
C ASP A 184 14.88 -5.48 9.88
N ALA A 185 15.85 -5.83 9.03
CA ALA A 185 16.70 -6.99 9.24
C ALA A 185 17.58 -6.91 10.51
N SER A 186 17.76 -5.72 11.09
CA SER A 186 18.47 -5.50 12.36
C SER A 186 17.56 -5.63 13.59
N HIS A 187 16.28 -5.95 13.38
CA HIS A 187 15.21 -5.95 14.39
C HIS A 187 14.87 -4.56 14.95
N ALA A 188 15.28 -3.49 14.27
CA ALA A 188 14.90 -2.13 14.62
C ALA A 188 13.56 -1.75 13.97
N VAL A 189 12.74 -1.00 14.68
CA VAL A 189 11.54 -0.37 14.10
C VAL A 189 11.98 0.87 13.33
N VAL A 190 11.80 0.86 12.01
CA VAL A 190 12.23 1.90 11.08
C VAL A 190 11.11 2.23 10.09
N GLY A 191 11.34 3.24 9.26
CA GLY A 191 10.45 3.63 8.17
C GLY A 191 10.21 5.13 8.12
N LEU A 192 9.43 5.57 7.12
CA LEU A 192 9.09 6.97 6.91
C LEU A 192 8.46 7.62 8.16
N ASP A 193 7.51 6.95 8.81
CA ASP A 193 6.86 7.47 10.02
C ASP A 193 7.86 7.60 11.17
N ILE A 194 8.81 6.66 11.27
CA ILE A 194 9.83 6.65 12.32
C ILE A 194 10.88 7.74 12.08
N GLU A 195 11.30 7.95 10.82
CA GLU A 195 12.21 9.05 10.44
C GLU A 195 11.57 10.40 10.79
N LEU A 196 10.31 10.60 10.39
CA LEU A 196 9.59 11.83 10.71
C LEU A 196 9.42 12.01 12.22
N ALA A 197 9.05 10.96 12.97
CA ALA A 197 8.95 11.00 14.42
C ALA A 197 10.28 11.34 15.12
N ALA A 198 11.41 10.83 14.61
CA ALA A 198 12.72 11.14 15.13
C ALA A 198 13.10 12.61 14.89
N LEU A 199 12.75 13.17 13.73
CA LEU A 199 12.92 14.60 13.44
C LEU A 199 12.03 15.48 14.34
N ILE A 200 10.81 15.03 14.63
CA ILE A 200 9.90 15.70 15.58
C ILE A 200 10.51 15.69 17.00
N ALA A 201 10.98 14.54 17.48
CA ALA A 201 11.62 14.43 18.78
C ALA A 201 12.87 15.32 18.87
N GLN A 202 13.70 15.34 17.83
CA GLN A 202 14.87 16.23 17.75
C GLN A 202 14.47 17.70 17.83
N LYS A 203 13.46 18.12 17.07
CA LYS A 203 12.96 19.51 17.09
C LYS A 203 12.49 19.93 18.49
N LEU A 204 11.93 18.99 19.24
CA LEU A 204 11.43 19.21 20.59
C LEU A 204 12.51 19.08 21.68
N ASP A 205 13.75 18.74 21.32
CA ASP A 205 14.81 18.37 22.27
C ASP A 205 14.36 17.24 23.23
N MET A 206 13.75 16.20 22.66
CA MET A 206 13.28 15.02 23.39
C MET A 206 13.93 13.74 22.87
N LYS A 207 13.95 12.70 23.70
CA LYS A 207 14.28 11.33 23.29
C LYS A 207 13.06 10.67 22.68
N LEU A 208 13.17 10.13 21.47
CA LEU A 208 12.11 9.29 20.89
C LEU A 208 12.13 7.90 21.54
N GLU A 209 10.96 7.42 21.95
CA GLU A 209 10.71 6.02 22.29
C GLU A 209 9.63 5.48 21.37
N VAL A 210 9.91 4.40 20.65
CA VAL A 210 8.94 3.75 19.76
C VAL A 210 8.27 2.59 20.49
N VAL A 211 6.95 2.66 20.60
CA VAL A 211 6.11 1.64 21.21
C VAL A 211 5.36 0.91 20.11
N ASN A 212 5.90 -0.25 19.70
CA ASN A 212 5.25 -1.11 18.70
C ASN A 212 4.04 -1.82 19.32
N MET A 213 2.89 -1.76 18.66
CA MET A 213 1.62 -2.30 19.14
C MET A 213 0.66 -2.63 17.99
N GLU A 214 -0.46 -3.29 18.30
CA GLU A 214 -1.53 -3.56 17.34
C GLU A 214 -2.19 -2.25 16.87
N PHE A 215 -2.42 -2.11 15.56
CA PHE A 215 -2.98 -0.89 14.96
C PHE A 215 -4.30 -0.45 15.63
N GLY A 216 -5.19 -1.41 15.91
CA GLY A 216 -6.48 -1.14 16.57
C GLY A 216 -6.36 -0.62 18.01
N SER A 217 -5.20 -0.79 18.65
CA SER A 217 -4.95 -0.34 20.03
C SER A 217 -4.35 1.06 20.12
N MET A 218 -3.90 1.64 19.01
CA MET A 218 -3.16 2.91 19.01
C MET A 218 -3.99 4.11 19.50
N ILE A 219 -5.23 4.27 19.00
CA ILE A 219 -6.10 5.36 19.45
C ILE A 219 -6.43 5.23 20.95
N PRO A 220 -6.84 4.05 21.48
CA PRO A 220 -6.98 3.84 22.92
C PRO A 220 -5.69 4.12 23.72
N ALA A 221 -4.53 3.70 23.23
CA ALA A 221 -3.24 3.95 23.88
C ALA A 221 -2.90 5.44 23.93
N LEU A 222 -3.22 6.18 22.86
CA LEU A 222 -3.06 7.62 22.80
C LEU A 222 -4.00 8.31 23.79
N ILE A 223 -5.30 7.98 23.78
CA ILE A 223 -6.29 8.59 24.68
C ILE A 223 -5.95 8.35 26.15
N SER A 224 -5.44 7.16 26.50
CA SER A 224 -5.04 6.82 27.88
C SER A 224 -3.69 7.42 28.30
N GLY A 225 -2.95 8.07 27.41
CA GLY A 225 -1.63 8.65 27.72
C GLY A 225 -0.50 7.63 27.80
N LYS A 226 -0.72 6.40 27.32
CA LYS A 226 0.34 5.39 27.17
C LYS A 226 1.39 5.81 26.14
N VAL A 227 0.97 6.53 25.11
CA VAL A 227 1.83 7.16 24.10
C VAL A 227 1.41 8.61 23.89
N ASP A 228 2.33 9.43 23.39
CA ASP A 228 2.14 10.88 23.25
C ASP A 228 1.68 11.27 21.84
N MET A 229 2.09 10.48 20.84
CA MET A 229 1.65 10.57 19.46
C MET A 229 1.56 9.19 18.81
N ILE A 230 0.80 9.06 17.72
CA ILE A 230 0.72 7.83 16.93
C ILE A 230 0.90 8.10 15.44
N ALA A 231 1.58 7.19 14.75
CA ALA A 231 1.70 7.15 13.29
C ALA A 231 1.95 5.71 12.82
N ALA A 232 1.27 5.33 11.74
CA ALA A 232 1.37 4.03 11.06
C ALA A 232 0.57 4.11 9.74
N CYS A 233 0.86 5.08 8.87
CA CYS A 233 0.02 5.43 7.71
C CYS A 233 -1.46 5.70 8.08
N ILE A 234 -1.71 6.35 9.21
CA ILE A 234 -3.09 6.47 9.72
C ILE A 234 -3.88 7.43 8.84
N THR A 235 -4.87 6.91 8.12
CA THR A 235 -5.85 7.73 7.40
C THR A 235 -6.58 8.68 8.34
N ILE A 236 -6.55 9.97 7.99
CA ILE A 236 -7.35 11.01 8.61
C ILE A 236 -8.80 10.78 8.17
N THR A 237 -9.67 10.45 9.12
CA THR A 237 -11.11 10.29 8.89
C THR A 237 -11.88 11.13 9.90
N GLU A 238 -13.09 11.55 9.53
CA GLU A 238 -13.97 12.29 10.46
C GLU A 238 -14.23 11.50 11.75
N GLU A 239 -14.41 10.19 11.66
CA GLU A 239 -14.67 9.33 12.82
C GLU A 239 -13.47 9.32 13.80
N ARG A 240 -12.24 9.26 13.28
CA ARG A 240 -11.03 9.31 14.10
C ARG A 240 -10.79 10.74 14.62
N ALA A 241 -11.02 11.77 13.80
CA ALA A 241 -10.84 13.16 14.17
C ALA A 241 -11.80 13.63 15.29
N LYS A 242 -12.92 12.91 15.52
CA LYS A 242 -13.78 13.12 16.71
C LYS A 242 -13.14 12.66 18.02
N LYS A 243 -12.12 11.80 17.96
CA LYS A 243 -11.48 11.15 19.12
C LYS A 243 -10.06 11.69 19.40
N VAL A 244 -9.34 12.11 18.36
CA VAL A 244 -7.94 12.54 18.42
C VAL A 244 -7.72 13.75 17.51
N LEU A 245 -6.65 14.51 17.76
CA LEU A 245 -6.25 15.63 16.93
C LEU A 245 -5.21 15.17 15.92
N PHE A 246 -5.48 15.33 14.62
CA PHE A 246 -4.51 15.02 13.57
C PHE A 246 -3.61 16.21 13.24
N SER A 247 -2.36 15.91 12.87
CA SER A 247 -1.48 16.85 12.18
C SER A 247 -2.00 17.20 10.78
N GLU A 248 -1.37 18.19 10.15
CA GLU A 248 -1.44 18.32 8.70
C GLU A 248 -0.97 17.02 8.03
N PRO A 249 -1.51 16.69 6.85
CA PRO A 249 -1.15 15.46 6.15
C PRO A 249 0.32 15.49 5.72
N TYR A 250 1.06 14.47 6.16
CA TYR A 250 2.45 14.29 5.72
C TYR A 250 2.50 13.46 4.43
N TYR A 251 1.50 12.63 4.13
CA TYR A 251 1.42 11.87 2.88
C TYR A 251 -0.01 11.93 2.31
N SER A 252 -0.12 12.00 0.98
CA SER A 252 -1.38 11.87 0.26
C SER A 252 -1.30 10.62 -0.60
N GLY A 253 -2.20 9.68 -0.35
CA GLY A 253 -2.25 8.38 -1.01
C GLY A 253 -3.69 7.94 -1.19
N GLY A 254 -3.93 6.66 -0.93
CA GLY A 254 -5.24 6.02 -1.02
C GLY A 254 -5.14 4.64 -1.63
N ILE A 255 -6.27 4.04 -1.96
CA ILE A 255 -6.29 2.77 -2.67
C ILE A 255 -5.93 3.02 -4.13
N ALA A 256 -4.88 2.36 -4.62
CA ALA A 256 -4.49 2.38 -6.02
C ALA A 256 -4.63 0.99 -6.65
N ALA A 257 -4.40 0.94 -7.96
CA ALA A 257 -4.32 -0.30 -8.70
C ALA A 257 -2.88 -0.53 -9.18
N LEU A 258 -2.34 -1.70 -8.85
CA LEU A 258 -1.09 -2.21 -9.40
C LEU A 258 -1.41 -3.14 -10.57
N VAL A 259 -0.75 -2.92 -11.69
CA VAL A 259 -0.93 -3.65 -12.95
C VAL A 259 0.41 -4.15 -13.45
N ARG A 260 0.38 -4.99 -14.48
CA ARG A 260 1.59 -5.37 -15.21
C ARG A 260 2.04 -4.23 -16.12
N GLU A 261 3.36 -4.04 -16.21
CA GLU A 261 3.98 -3.13 -17.19
C GLU A 261 3.80 -3.56 -18.65
#